data_AF-A0A8S3JXZ9-F1
#
_entry.id   AF-A0A8S3JXZ9-F1
#
_cell.length_a   1.000
_cell.length_b   1.000
_cell.length_c   1.000
_cell.angle_alpha   90.00
_cell.angle_beta   90.00
_cell.angle_gamma   90.00
#
_symmetry.space_group_name_H-M   'P 1'
#
loop_
_entity.id
_entity.type
_entity.pdbx_description
1 polymer ?
#
loop_
_entity_poly.entity_id
_entity_poly.type
_entity_poly.pdbx_seq_one_letter_code
_entity_poly.pdbx_strand_id
1 'polypeptide(L)'
;RRRSIIHEFCLHTPTQALPGIARSQSIHNRLFSLISFIGFTIIMAYVVSTTVLAYFEYPTQIDINYASERPQYFPAFTLCNASPLRFDKN
;
A
#
# COMPACT_ATOMS: atom_id res chain seq x y z
N ARG A 1 -12.03 -22.36 -41.97
CA ARG A 1 -11.27 -22.75 -40.77
C ARG A 1 -10.92 -21.48 -39.95
N ARG A 2 -11.93 -20.83 -39.35
CA ARG A 2 -11.81 -19.63 -38.48
C ARG A 2 -12.16 -20.00 -37.04
N ARG A 3 -11.48 -20.98 -36.45
CA ARG A 3 -11.49 -21.09 -34.98
C ARG A 3 -10.66 -19.90 -34.50
N SER A 4 -11.32 -19.00 -33.78
CA SER A 4 -11.05 -17.57 -33.78
C SER A 4 -9.75 -17.23 -33.06
N ILE A 5 -9.00 -16.27 -33.61
CA ILE A 5 -7.76 -15.70 -33.04
C ILE A 5 -7.94 -15.33 -31.55
N ILE A 6 -9.15 -14.92 -31.17
CA ILE A 6 -9.54 -14.58 -29.80
C ILE A 6 -9.46 -15.81 -28.86
N HIS A 7 -9.83 -16.99 -29.33
CA HIS A 7 -9.76 -18.23 -28.54
C HIS A 7 -8.31 -18.62 -28.25
N GLU A 8 -7.45 -18.52 -29.26
CA GLU A 8 -6.02 -18.78 -29.14
C GLU A 8 -5.33 -17.75 -28.24
N PHE A 9 -5.68 -16.47 -28.39
CA PHE A 9 -5.21 -15.41 -27.49
C PHE A 9 -5.61 -15.69 -26.04
N CYS A 10 -6.89 -15.97 -25.76
CA CYS A 10 -7.37 -16.27 -24.41
C CYS A 10 -6.72 -17.52 -23.79
N LEU A 11 -6.25 -18.48 -24.59
CA LEU A 11 -5.53 -19.66 -24.10
C LEU A 11 -4.10 -19.36 -23.66
N HIS A 12 -3.47 -18.35 -24.25
CA HIS A 12 -2.08 -17.95 -24.00
C HIS A 12 -1.93 -16.67 -23.18
N THR A 13 -3.05 -16.04 -22.77
CA THR A 13 -3.00 -14.80 -22.00
C THR A 13 -2.60 -15.08 -20.55
N PRO A 14 -1.74 -14.25 -19.92
CA PRO A 14 -1.36 -14.39 -18.50
C PRO A 14 -2.51 -14.08 -17.52
N THR A 15 -3.63 -13.51 -17.97
CA THR A 15 -4.82 -13.31 -17.13
C THR A 15 -5.44 -14.65 -16.77
N GLN A 16 -5.28 -15.06 -15.52
CA GLN A 16 -5.62 -16.39 -14.99
C GLN A 16 -7.06 -16.87 -15.28
N ALA A 17 -8.03 -15.95 -15.41
CA ALA A 17 -9.43 -16.30 -15.66
C ALA A 17 -9.77 -16.59 -17.14
N LEU A 18 -9.06 -15.99 -18.11
CA LEU A 18 -9.39 -16.13 -19.54
C LEU A 18 -9.15 -17.54 -20.10
N PRO A 19 -8.10 -18.28 -19.73
CA PRO A 19 -7.92 -19.67 -20.15
C PRO A 19 -9.03 -20.60 -19.66
N GLY A 20 -9.60 -20.35 -18.46
CA GLY A 20 -10.72 -21.12 -17.92
C GLY A 20 -12.01 -20.92 -18.73
N ILE A 21 -12.27 -19.68 -19.16
CA ILE A 21 -13.41 -19.31 -20.01
C ILE A 21 -13.24 -19.91 -21.43
N ALA A 22 -12.01 -19.94 -21.95
CA ALA A 22 -11.72 -20.46 -23.29
C ALA A 22 -11.69 -22.01 -23.33
N ARG A 23 -11.30 -22.68 -22.24
CA ARG A 23 -11.25 -24.16 -22.17
C ARG A 23 -12.57 -24.80 -21.73
N SER A 24 -13.45 -24.08 -21.03
CA SER A 24 -14.70 -24.64 -20.53
C SER A 24 -15.68 -24.98 -21.65
N GLN A 25 -16.12 -26.25 -21.70
CA GLN A 25 -17.16 -26.75 -22.60
C GLN A 25 -18.58 -26.53 -22.04
N SER A 26 -18.73 -26.28 -20.73
CA SER A 26 -20.02 -26.06 -20.06
C SER A 26 -20.32 -24.56 -19.93
N ILE A 27 -21.55 -24.18 -20.29
CA ILE A 27 -22.05 -22.80 -20.24
C ILE A 27 -22.05 -22.25 -18.80
N HIS A 28 -22.43 -23.07 -17.82
CA HIS A 28 -22.50 -22.64 -16.41
C HIS A 28 -21.13 -22.24 -15.86
N ASN A 29 -20.10 -23.06 -16.11
CA ASN A 29 -18.75 -22.78 -15.64
C ASN A 29 -18.12 -21.57 -16.34
N ARG A 30 -18.52 -21.34 -17.60
CA ARG A 30 -18.11 -20.16 -18.37
C ARG A 30 -18.74 -18.87 -17.81
N LEU A 31 -20.03 -18.93 -17.45
CA LEU A 31 -20.74 -17.81 -16.84
C LEU A 31 -20.15 -17.47 -15.47
N PHE A 32 -19.92 -18.50 -14.63
CA PHE A 32 -19.30 -18.32 -13.32
C PHE A 32 -17.92 -17.68 -13.41
N SER A 33 -17.07 -18.16 -14.32
CA SER A 33 -15.73 -17.61 -14.53
C SER A 33 -15.74 -16.16 -15.02
N LEU A 34 -16.71 -15.79 -15.87
CA LEU A 34 -16.90 -14.40 -16.32
C LEU A 34 -17.37 -13.48 -15.18
N ILE A 35 -18.37 -13.91 -14.41
CA ILE A 35 -18.90 -13.13 -13.28
C ILE A 35 -17.80 -12.93 -12.22
N SER A 36 -17.07 -13.99 -11.91
CA SER A 36 -15.94 -13.93 -10.97
C SER A 36 -14.85 -12.97 -11.47
N PHE A 37 -14.48 -13.04 -12.76
CA PHE A 37 -13.52 -12.12 -13.35
C PHE A 37 -13.97 -10.65 -13.23
N ILE A 38 -15.21 -10.35 -13.58
CA ILE A 38 -15.76 -8.99 -13.47
C ILE A 38 -15.76 -8.52 -12.00
N GLY A 39 -16.20 -9.36 -11.07
CA GLY A 39 -16.20 -9.04 -9.64
C GLY A 39 -14.80 -8.70 -9.11
N PHE A 40 -13.81 -9.52 -9.42
CA PHE A 40 -12.43 -9.25 -9.02
C PHE A 40 -11.85 -8.00 -9.68
N THR A 41 -12.19 -7.71 -10.94
CA THR A 41 -11.73 -6.46 -11.59
C THR A 41 -12.30 -5.20 -10.93
N ILE A 42 -13.56 -5.24 -10.47
CA ILE A 42 -14.18 -4.11 -9.75
C ILE A 42 -13.49 -3.90 -8.40
N ILE A 43 -13.28 -4.98 -7.63
CA ILE A 43 -12.58 -4.92 -6.34
C ILE A 43 -11.16 -4.39 -6.53
N MET A 44 -10.44 -4.88 -7.54
CA MET A 44 -9.09 -4.42 -7.86
C MET A 44 -9.09 -2.91 -8.17
N ALA A 45 -10.02 -2.41 -8.99
CA ALA A 45 -10.11 -0.99 -9.32
C ALA A 45 -10.36 -0.14 -8.06
N TYR A 46 -11.22 -0.60 -7.15
CA TYR A 46 -11.48 0.06 -5.86
C TYR A 46 -10.24 0.07 -4.94
N VAL A 47 -9.53 -1.05 -4.82
CA VAL A 47 -8.32 -1.13 -3.99
C VAL A 47 -7.21 -0.24 -4.58
N VAL A 48 -7.04 -0.24 -5.89
CA VAL A 48 -6.04 0.61 -6.56
C VAL A 48 -6.36 2.09 -6.37
N SER A 49 -7.62 2.51 -6.51
CA SER A 49 -7.97 3.93 -6.31
C SER A 49 -7.76 4.38 -4.87
N THR A 50 -8.18 3.55 -3.90
CA THR A 50 -8.00 3.87 -2.47
C THR A 50 -6.54 3.90 -2.05
N THR A 51 -5.71 2.96 -2.53
CA THR A 51 -4.26 2.95 -2.25
C THR A 51 -3.53 4.13 -2.90
N VAL A 52 -3.91 4.54 -4.11
CA VAL A 52 -3.34 5.73 -4.75
C VAL A 52 -3.69 7.00 -3.96
N LEU A 53 -4.94 7.14 -3.52
CA LEU A 53 -5.34 8.27 -2.67
C LEU A 53 -4.58 8.28 -1.34
N ALA A 54 -4.46 7.13 -0.68
CA ALA A 54 -3.71 7.00 0.57
C ALA A 54 -2.21 7.30 0.39
N TYR A 55 -1.62 6.98 -0.77
CA TYR A 55 -0.25 7.37 -1.09
C TYR A 55 -0.08 8.90 -1.15
N PHE A 56 -1.04 9.60 -1.76
CA PHE A 56 -1.04 11.06 -1.85
C PHE A 56 -1.45 11.77 -0.56
N GLU A 57 -1.95 11.05 0.45
CA GLU A 57 -2.18 11.60 1.79
C GLU A 57 -0.85 11.81 2.56
N TYR A 58 0.25 11.23 2.07
CA TYR A 58 1.59 11.29 2.68
C TYR A 58 1.58 10.98 4.20
N PRO A 59 0.98 9.86 4.65
CA PRO A 59 0.96 9.53 6.07
C PRO A 59 2.39 9.20 6.54
N THR A 60 2.84 9.87 7.60
CA THR A 60 4.13 9.55 8.25
C THR A 60 3.91 8.62 9.42
N GLN A 61 4.57 7.46 9.41
CA GLN A 61 4.62 6.58 10.58
C GLN A 61 5.83 6.96 11.45
N ILE A 62 5.59 7.28 12.71
CA ILE A 62 6.63 7.55 13.70
C ILE A 62 6.79 6.28 14.53
N ASP A 63 7.95 5.64 14.42
CA ASP A 63 8.32 4.53 15.28
C ASP A 63 9.21 5.05 16.43
N ILE A 64 8.74 4.90 17.66
CA ILE A 64 9.46 5.33 18.87
C ILE A 64 10.10 4.11 19.50
N ASN A 65 11.37 3.90 19.17
CA ASN A 65 12.17 2.85 19.77
C ASN A 65 13.10 3.43 20.84
N TYR A 66 13.10 2.82 22.02
CA TYR A 66 14.04 3.15 23.10
C TYR A 66 15.35 2.40 22.86
N ALA A 67 16.33 3.07 22.24
CA ALA A 67 17.67 2.55 22.12
C ALA A 67 18.44 2.78 23.43
N SER A 68 18.93 1.70 24.05
CA SER A 68 19.83 1.77 25.21
C SER A 68 21.27 1.77 24.72
N GLU A 69 21.80 2.95 24.41
CA GLU A 69 23.15 3.12 23.89
C GLU A 69 24.06 3.79 24.95
N ARG A 70 25.28 3.27 25.12
CA ARG A 70 26.36 3.92 25.90
C ARG A 70 27.60 4.02 25.01
N PRO A 71 28.35 5.14 25.03
CA PRO A 71 28.18 6.35 25.86
C PRO A 71 27.36 7.46 25.16
N GLN A 72 26.41 8.07 25.86
CA GLN A 72 25.62 9.20 25.36
C GLN A 72 26.31 10.53 25.69
N TYR A 73 26.24 11.51 24.77
CA TYR A 73 26.77 12.86 25.00
C TYR A 73 26.07 13.53 26.18
N PHE A 74 26.85 14.12 27.08
CA PHE A 74 26.32 14.92 28.18
C PHE A 74 25.69 16.20 27.62
N PRO A 75 24.41 16.51 27.92
CA PRO A 75 23.74 17.66 27.34
C PRO A 75 24.26 18.97 27.94
N ALA A 76 24.08 20.06 27.20
CA ALA A 76 24.36 21.39 27.73
C ALA A 76 23.31 21.75 28.78
N PHE A 77 23.77 22.14 29.96
CA PHE A 77 22.90 22.67 31.02
C PHE A 77 23.05 24.18 31.08
N THR A 78 21.93 24.89 31.05
CA THR A 78 21.88 26.33 31.29
C THR A 78 21.25 26.57 32.65
N LEU A 79 21.99 27.22 33.55
CA LEU A 79 21.53 27.61 34.87
C LEU A 79 21.48 29.13 34.94
N CYS A 80 20.30 29.66 35.27
CA CYS A 80 20.09 31.09 35.46
C CYS A 80 19.83 31.37 36.93
N ASN A 81 20.35 32.49 37.42
CA ASN A 81 20.00 32.99 38.73
C ASN A 81 18.53 33.45 38.75
N ALA A 82 17.77 33.02 39.75
CA ALA A 82 16.39 33.48 39.95
C ALA A 82 16.33 34.96 40.35
N SER A 83 17.41 35.49 40.91
CA SER A 83 17.54 36.91 41.20
C SER A 83 18.04 37.64 39.94
N PRO A 84 17.22 38.50 39.32
CA PRO A 84 17.59 39.20 38.08
C PRO A 84 18.61 40.32 38.33
N LEU A 85 18.76 40.78 39.57
CA LEU A 85 19.57 41.94 39.93
C LEU A 85 20.50 41.61 41.10
N ARG A 86 21.73 42.12 41.04
CA ARG A 86 22.69 42.05 42.14
C ARG A 86 22.71 43.40 42.86
N PHE A 87 22.07 43.47 44.03
CA PHE A 87 21.95 44.69 44.83
C PHE A 87 23.24 45.17 45.52
N ASP A 88 24.29 44.35 45.48
CA ASP A 88 25.60 44.62 46.09
C ASP A 88 26.58 45.37 45.16
N LYS A 89 26.28 45.45 43.87
CA LYS A 89 27.18 46.09 42.89
C LYS A 89 26.71 47.54 42.66
N ASN A 90 27.18 48.44 43.52
CA ASN A 90 27.02 49.89 43.41
C ASN A 90 28.33 50.54 42.96
#